data_AF-A0A2E3Q199-F1
#
_entry.id   AF-A0A2E3Q199-F1
#
_cell.length_a   1.000
_cell.length_b   1.000
_cell.length_c   1.000
_cell.angle_alpha   90.00
_cell.angle_beta   90.00
_cell.angle_gamma   90.00
#
_symmetry.space_group_name_H-M   'P 1'
#
loop_
_entity.id
_entity.type
_entity.pdbx_description
1 polymer ?
#
loop_
_entity_poly.entity_id
_entity_poly.type
_entity_poly.pdbx_seq_one_letter_code
_entity_poly.pdbx_strand_id
1 'polypeptide(L)'
;MTTVTSEAPVNGVVEGTARRRVAAAGVVLVSMYGPMFAWMLFMPETWSDHRWSVLGIMPILPGLVPGAMVADAFGKSETSALLLASSFTLLMLLIFWHLASIGRRCRLVVGVLVFLASSIHAFLMIAFRA
;
A
#
# COMPACT_ATOMS: atom_id res chain seq x y z
N MET A 1 -50.39 0.69 25.68
CA MET A 1 -49.74 -0.24 24.74
C MET A 1 -48.79 0.57 23.89
N THR A 2 -47.54 0.69 24.32
CA THR A 2 -46.49 1.50 23.68
C THR A 2 -45.59 0.57 22.89
N THR A 3 -45.69 0.65 21.57
CA THR A 3 -44.78 -0.01 20.63
C THR A 3 -43.42 0.68 20.70
N VAL A 4 -42.48 0.10 21.45
CA VAL A 4 -41.06 0.47 21.41
C VAL A 4 -40.48 -0.07 20.10
N THR A 5 -40.26 0.82 19.14
CA THR A 5 -39.55 0.52 17.89
C THR A 5 -38.08 0.24 18.21
N SER A 6 -37.71 -1.03 18.12
CA SER A 6 -36.34 -1.54 18.23
C SER A 6 -35.51 -1.12 17.01
N GLU A 7 -34.99 0.12 16.99
CA GLU A 7 -34.03 0.60 15.98
C GLU A 7 -32.55 0.28 16.34
N ALA A 8 -32.30 -0.71 17.20
CA ALA A 8 -30.99 -0.89 17.82
C ALA A 8 -29.95 -1.87 17.21
N PRO A 9 -30.09 -2.55 16.04
CA PRO A 9 -29.01 -3.40 15.54
C PRO A 9 -28.18 -2.81 14.38
N VAL A 10 -28.66 -1.80 13.65
CA VAL A 10 -28.01 -1.37 12.39
C VAL A 10 -26.75 -0.54 12.65
N ASN A 11 -26.79 0.40 13.60
CA ASN A 11 -25.67 1.32 13.85
C ASN A 11 -24.40 0.59 14.35
N GLY A 12 -24.53 -0.42 15.22
CA GLY A 12 -23.39 -1.18 15.73
C GLY A 12 -22.69 -2.06 14.69
N VAL A 13 -23.43 -2.56 13.69
CA VAL A 13 -22.86 -3.35 12.58
C VAL A 13 -22.08 -2.47 11.61
N VAL A 14 -22.57 -1.25 11.36
CA VAL A 14 -21.90 -0.26 10.49
C VAL A 14 -20.59 0.23 11.15
N GLU A 15 -20.61 0.55 12.44
CA GLU A 15 -19.41 0.94 13.19
C GLU A 15 -18.34 -0.16 13.22
N GLY A 16 -18.75 -1.41 13.43
CA GLY A 16 -17.85 -2.57 13.41
C GLY A 16 -17.18 -2.78 12.05
N THR A 17 -17.92 -2.53 10.95
CA THR A 17 -17.40 -2.66 9.59
C THR A 17 -16.47 -1.51 9.22
N ALA A 18 -16.83 -0.27 9.55
CA ALA A 18 -15.99 0.90 9.33
C ALA A 18 -14.66 0.79 10.07
N ARG A 19 -14.69 0.41 11.36
CA ARG A 19 -13.47 0.21 12.16
C ARG A 19 -12.57 -0.89 11.57
N ARG A 20 -13.15 -1.96 11.01
CA ARG A 20 -12.39 -3.02 10.33
C ARG A 20 -11.71 -2.50 9.05
N ARG A 21 -12.38 -1.67 8.25
CA ARG A 21 -11.83 -1.08 7.03
C ARG A 21 -10.71 -0.08 7.30
N VAL A 22 -10.86 0.75 8.33
CA VAL A 22 -9.81 1.69 8.78
C VAL A 22 -8.58 0.91 9.26
N ALA A 23 -8.78 -0.11 10.09
CA ALA A 23 -7.67 -0.96 10.53
C ALA A 23 -7.02 -1.73 9.37
N ALA A 24 -7.79 -2.16 8.36
CA ALA A 24 -7.25 -2.78 7.15
C ALA A 24 -6.39 -1.80 6.34
N ALA A 25 -6.88 -0.57 6.14
CA ALA A 25 -6.13 0.48 5.45
C ALA A 25 -4.81 0.80 6.18
N GLY A 26 -4.86 0.94 7.51
CA GLY A 26 -3.66 1.14 8.33
C GLY A 26 -2.64 0.02 8.18
N VAL A 27 -3.08 -1.25 8.22
CA VAL A 27 -2.18 -2.39 8.01
C VAL A 27 -1.57 -2.39 6.62
N VAL A 28 -2.37 -2.16 5.56
CA VAL A 28 -1.84 -2.13 4.19
C VAL A 28 -0.82 -1.01 4.01
N LEU A 29 -1.11 0.21 4.48
CA LEU A 29 -0.20 1.35 4.36
C LEU A 29 1.10 1.13 5.14
N VAL A 30 1.00 0.69 6.41
CA VAL A 30 2.18 0.43 7.25
C VAL A 30 3.00 -0.72 6.70
N SER A 31 2.37 -1.80 6.24
CA SER A 31 3.08 -2.91 5.62
C SER A 31 3.76 -2.52 4.31
N MET A 32 3.11 -1.68 3.49
CA MET A 32 3.62 -1.32 2.17
C MET A 32 4.76 -0.31 2.24
N TYR A 33 4.65 0.68 3.12
CA TYR A 33 5.61 1.79 3.19
C TYR A 33 6.54 1.73 4.41
N GLY A 34 6.19 0.96 5.45
CA GLY A 34 6.95 0.88 6.70
C GLY A 34 8.40 0.44 6.53
N PRO A 35 8.72 -0.67 5.84
CA PRO A 35 10.10 -1.09 5.60
C PRO A 35 10.94 0.00 4.91
N MET A 36 10.32 0.70 3.96
CA MET A 36 10.98 1.74 3.18
C MET A 36 11.21 3.03 3.98
N PHE A 37 10.25 3.44 4.82
CA PHE A 37 10.44 4.52 5.78
C PHE A 37 11.51 4.17 6.81
N ALA A 38 11.54 2.94 7.31
CA ALA A 38 12.58 2.47 8.22
C ALA A 38 13.96 2.57 7.55
N TRP A 39 14.09 2.10 6.31
CA TRP A 39 15.33 2.25 5.54
C TRP A 39 15.79 3.72 5.43
N MET A 40 14.88 4.64 5.11
CA MET A 40 15.21 6.06 5.01
C MET A 40 15.74 6.66 6.31
N LEU A 41 15.19 6.22 7.46
CA LEU A 41 15.57 6.71 8.80
C LEU A 41 16.88 6.10 9.30
N PHE A 42 17.17 4.84 8.97
CA PHE A 42 18.32 4.10 9.50
C PHE A 42 19.57 4.15 8.62
N MET A 43 19.53 4.72 7.41
CA MET A 43 20.75 4.91 6.62
C MET A 43 21.59 6.11 7.13
N PRO A 44 22.90 5.92 7.37
CA PRO A 44 23.77 6.88 8.06
C PRO A 44 24.18 8.09 7.21
N GLU A 45 24.01 8.07 5.88
CA GLU A 45 24.33 9.22 5.05
C GLU A 45 23.37 10.39 5.29
N THR A 46 23.85 11.62 5.10
CA THR A 46 23.01 12.82 5.07
C THR A 46 21.88 12.69 4.04
N TRP A 47 20.78 13.43 4.22
CA TRP A 47 19.67 13.49 3.26
C TRP A 47 20.14 13.90 1.85
N SER A 48 20.48 12.90 1.03
CA SER A 48 20.93 13.08 -0.36
C SER A 48 19.74 13.33 -1.30
N ASP A 49 19.98 13.97 -2.46
CA ASP A 49 18.98 14.14 -3.53
C ASP A 49 18.30 12.84 -3.94
N HIS A 50 19.03 11.72 -3.86
CA HIS A 50 18.48 10.38 -4.11
C HIS A 50 17.39 9.98 -3.11
N ARG A 51 17.48 10.37 -1.83
CA ARG A 51 16.41 10.09 -0.86
C ARG A 51 15.17 10.92 -1.16
N TRP A 52 15.35 12.18 -1.54
CA TRP A 52 14.24 13.06 -1.93
C TRP A 52 13.53 12.56 -3.19
N SER A 53 14.27 12.09 -4.19
CA SER A 53 13.67 11.51 -5.40
C SER A 53 12.90 10.22 -5.08
N VAL A 54 13.47 9.36 -4.23
CA VAL A 54 12.80 8.14 -3.76
C VAL A 54 11.52 8.46 -2.99
N LEU A 55 11.50 9.53 -2.19
CA LEU A 55 10.31 9.99 -1.47
C LEU A 55 9.23 10.51 -2.43
N GLY A 56 9.64 11.20 -3.50
CA GLY A 56 8.75 11.67 -4.56
C GLY A 56 8.08 10.54 -5.36
N ILE A 57 8.81 9.46 -5.64
CA ILE A 57 8.25 8.30 -6.38
C ILE A 57 7.57 7.27 -5.47
N MET A 58 7.73 7.40 -4.15
CA MET A 58 7.23 6.46 -3.14
C MET A 58 5.77 6.08 -3.35
N PRO A 59 4.84 7.02 -3.62
CA PRO A 59 3.42 6.70 -3.80
C PRO A 59 3.12 5.81 -5.00
N ILE A 60 4.06 5.66 -5.93
CA ILE A 60 3.89 5.00 -7.22
C ILE A 60 4.71 3.69 -7.31
N LEU A 61 5.65 3.49 -6.40
CA LEU A 61 6.55 2.33 -6.36
C LEU A 61 5.85 0.96 -6.47
N PRO A 62 4.75 0.68 -5.75
CA PRO A 62 4.10 -0.63 -5.81
C PRO A 62 3.62 -1.01 -7.21
N GLY A 63 3.11 -0.03 -7.96
CA GLY A 63 2.65 -0.21 -9.33
C GLY A 63 3.71 0.08 -10.39
N LEU A 64 4.92 0.47 -9.99
CA LEU A 64 5.97 0.91 -10.91
C LEU A 64 6.46 -0.22 -11.80
N VAL A 65 6.66 -1.42 -11.23
CA VAL A 65 7.05 -2.62 -11.99
C VAL A 65 5.98 -3.01 -13.01
N PRO A 66 4.72 -3.30 -12.62
CA PRO A 66 3.70 -3.67 -13.60
C PRO A 66 3.37 -2.53 -14.57
N GLY A 67 3.42 -1.27 -14.13
CA GLY A 67 3.21 -0.10 -14.99
C GLY A 67 4.29 0.06 -16.05
N ALA A 68 5.56 -0.13 -15.69
CA ALA A 68 6.69 -0.07 -16.62
C ALA A 68 6.66 -1.23 -17.62
N MET A 69 6.38 -2.46 -17.17
CA MET A 69 6.27 -3.63 -18.06
C MET A 69 5.18 -3.44 -19.13
N VAL A 70 4.03 -2.87 -18.73
CA VAL A 70 2.95 -2.58 -19.67
C VAL A 70 3.33 -1.42 -20.59
N ALA A 71 3.94 -0.35 -20.08
CA ALA A 71 4.37 0.76 -20.92
C ALA A 71 5.41 0.33 -21.97
N ASP A 72 6.36 -0.50 -21.59
CA ASP A 72 7.39 -1.06 -22.47
C ASP A 72 6.77 -1.95 -23.55
N ALA A 73 5.87 -2.87 -23.17
CA ALA A 73 5.16 -3.74 -24.10
C ALA A 73 4.33 -2.97 -25.16
N PHE A 74 3.90 -1.76 -24.86
CA PHE A 74 3.13 -0.91 -25.76
C PHE A 74 3.93 0.27 -26.34
N GLY A 75 5.26 0.30 -26.16
CA GLY A 75 6.13 1.36 -26.69
C GLY A 75 5.74 2.77 -26.26
N LYS A 76 5.25 2.92 -25.03
CA LYS A 76 4.64 4.15 -24.53
C LYS A 76 5.70 5.13 -23.98
N SER A 77 5.41 6.43 -24.09
CA SER A 77 6.23 7.50 -23.50
C SER A 77 6.39 7.37 -21.98
N GLU A 78 7.41 8.00 -21.41
CA GLU A 78 7.67 8.01 -19.95
C GLU A 78 6.48 8.55 -19.14
N THR A 79 5.80 9.58 -19.63
CA THR A 79 4.61 10.15 -18.98
C THR A 79 3.48 9.12 -18.86
N SER A 80 3.27 8.34 -19.91
CA SER A 80 2.29 7.24 -19.90
C SER A 80 2.70 6.09 -18.98
N ALA A 81 4.01 5.81 -18.83
CA ALA A 81 4.50 4.82 -17.89
C ALA A 81 4.22 5.21 -16.45
N LEU A 82 4.41 6.49 -16.09
CA LEU A 82 4.07 7.04 -14.78
C LEU A 82 2.57 6.96 -14.48
N LEU A 83 1.71 7.27 -15.45
CA LEU A 83 0.26 7.16 -15.30
C LEU A 83 -0.19 5.70 -15.12
N LEU A 84 0.39 4.77 -15.89
CA LEU A 84 0.16 3.34 -15.74
C LEU A 84 0.60 2.86 -14.36
N ALA A 85 1.80 3.23 -13.92
CA ALA A 85 2.34 2.88 -12.61
C ALA A 85 1.45 3.40 -11.46
N SER A 86 0.98 4.65 -11.58
CA SER A 86 0.05 5.24 -10.62
C SER A 86 -1.28 4.49 -10.57
N SER A 87 -1.82 4.13 -11.74
CA SER A 87 -3.06 3.36 -11.86
C SER A 87 -2.93 1.97 -11.25
N PHE A 88 -1.83 1.26 -11.53
CA PHE A 88 -1.55 -0.04 -10.94
C PHE A 88 -1.37 0.04 -9.43
N THR A 89 -0.74 1.11 -8.92
CA THR A 89 -0.58 1.29 -7.47
C THR A 89 -1.93 1.46 -6.79
N LEU A 90 -2.80 2.31 -7.35
CA LEU A 90 -4.17 2.47 -6.85
C LEU A 90 -4.95 1.15 -6.90
N LEU A 91 -4.82 0.40 -7.99
CA LEU A 91 -5.48 -0.90 -8.14
C LEU A 91 -5.00 -1.90 -7.08
N MET A 92 -3.68 -2.00 -6.85
CA MET A 92 -3.12 -2.86 -5.81
C MET A 92 -3.56 -2.45 -4.42
N LEU A 93 -3.57 -1.14 -4.12
CA LEU A 93 -4.08 -0.61 -2.85
C LEU A 93 -5.53 -1.01 -2.64
N LEU A 94 -6.39 -0.86 -3.65
CA LEU A 94 -7.79 -1.24 -3.57
C LEU A 94 -7.97 -2.75 -3.36
N ILE A 95 -7.22 -3.58 -4.10
CA ILE A 95 -7.27 -5.04 -3.96
C ILE A 95 -6.84 -5.46 -2.56
N PHE A 96 -5.68 -5.00 -2.08
CA PHE A 96 -5.19 -5.36 -0.76
C PHE A 96 -6.05 -4.82 0.36
N TRP A 97 -6.55 -3.59 0.22
CA TRP A 97 -7.48 -3.02 1.19
C TRP A 97 -8.79 -3.83 1.26
N HIS A 98 -9.35 -4.20 0.10
CA HIS A 98 -10.53 -5.03 0.04
C HIS A 98 -10.27 -6.40 0.70
N LEU A 99 -9.18 -7.06 0.33
CA LEU A 99 -8.79 -8.38 0.85
C LEU A 99 -8.52 -8.35 2.37
N ALA A 100 -7.86 -7.30 2.87
CA ALA A 100 -7.61 -7.08 4.28
C ALA A 100 -8.87 -6.69 5.08
N SER A 101 -9.94 -6.27 4.39
CA SER A 101 -11.23 -5.94 4.99
C SER A 101 -12.15 -7.14 5.17
N ILE A 102 -11.91 -8.26 4.45
CA ILE A 102 -12.74 -9.49 4.52
C ILE A 102 -12.69 -10.12 5.92
N GLY A 103 -11.52 -10.18 6.55
CA GLY A 103 -11.37 -10.82 7.86
C GLY A 103 -10.02 -10.59 8.53
N ARG A 104 -9.95 -10.87 9.84
CA ARG A 104 -8.72 -10.65 10.64
C ARG A 104 -7.55 -11.52 10.17
N ARG A 105 -7.82 -12.77 9.77
CA ARG A 105 -6.79 -13.68 9.22
C ARG A 105 -6.26 -13.17 7.88
N CYS A 106 -7.14 -12.80 6.96
CA CYS A 106 -6.76 -12.20 5.67
C CYS A 106 -5.95 -10.92 5.86
N ARG A 107 -6.33 -10.05 6.81
CA ARG A 107 -5.55 -8.84 7.14
C ARG A 107 -4.12 -9.14 7.54
N LEU A 108 -3.90 -10.14 8.40
CA LEU A 108 -2.55 -10.53 8.81
C LEU A 108 -1.76 -11.11 7.64
N VAL A 109 -2.37 -11.99 6.85
CA VAL A 109 -1.73 -12.59 5.67
C VAL A 109 -1.33 -11.52 4.65
N VAL A 110 -2.25 -10.63 4.28
CA VAL A 110 -1.98 -9.51 3.37
C VAL A 110 -0.92 -8.60 3.94
N GLY A 111 -1.01 -8.25 5.22
CA GLY A 111 -0.03 -7.40 5.90
C GLY A 111 1.37 -8.00 5.87
N VAL A 112 1.51 -9.30 6.13
CA VAL A 112 2.81 -10.00 6.10
C VAL A 112 3.34 -10.11 4.67
N LEU A 113 2.51 -10.49 3.70
CA LEU A 113 2.93 -10.60 2.30
C LEU A 113 3.41 -9.27 1.73
N VAL A 114 2.63 -8.20 1.96
CA VAL A 114 2.99 -6.85 1.49
C VAL A 114 4.24 -6.34 2.21
N PHE A 115 4.38 -6.62 3.51
CA PHE A 115 5.58 -6.25 4.27
C PHE A 115 6.83 -6.97 3.77
N LEU A 116 6.74 -8.27 3.50
CA LEU A 116 7.85 -9.05 2.94
C LEU A 116 8.25 -8.52 1.55
N ALA A 117 7.27 -8.28 0.67
CA ALA A 117 7.54 -7.72 -0.65
C ALA A 117 8.21 -6.34 -0.57
N SER A 118 7.71 -5.46 0.30
CA SER A 118 8.30 -4.14 0.54
C SER A 118 9.71 -4.23 1.12
N SER A 119 9.94 -5.16 2.06
CA SER A 119 11.26 -5.40 2.65
C SER A 119 12.27 -5.91 1.61
N ILE A 120 11.88 -6.89 0.78
CA ILE A 120 12.73 -7.40 -0.31
C ILE A 120 13.09 -6.25 -1.25
N HIS A 121 12.13 -5.43 -1.63
CA HIS A 121 12.39 -4.29 -2.51
C HIS A 121 13.35 -3.27 -1.88
N ALA A 122 13.17 -2.92 -0.61
CA ALA A 122 14.08 -2.05 0.12
C ALA A 122 15.50 -2.64 0.20
N PHE A 123 15.63 -3.96 0.43
CA PHE A 123 16.92 -4.65 0.40
C PHE A 123 17.58 -4.62 -0.97
N LEU A 124 16.84 -4.82 -2.05
CA LEU A 124 17.37 -4.70 -3.41
C LEU A 124 17.88 -3.29 -3.70
N MET A 125 17.15 -2.26 -3.28
CA MET A 125 17.60 -0.86 -3.40
C MET A 125 18.91 -0.58 -2.65
N ILE A 126 19.16 -1.27 -1.53
CA ILE A 126 20.45 -1.21 -0.82
C ILE A 126 21.52 -1.97 -1.62
N ALA A 127 21.22 -3.19 -2.04
CA ALA A 127 22.18 -4.10 -2.66
C ALA A 127 22.67 -3.62 -4.03
N PHE A 128 21.80 -3.03 -4.86
CA PHE A 128 22.17 -2.47 -6.17
C PHE A 128 22.85 -1.09 -6.09
N ARG A 129 23.07 -0.57 -4.88
CA ARG A 129 23.81 0.67 -4.63
C ARG A 129 25.27 0.43 -4.23
N ALA A 130 25.72 -0.82 -4.17
CA ALA A 130 27.10 -1.26 -4.01
C ALA A 130 27.71 -1.66 -5.36
#